data_AF-A0A1X0DEG6-F1
#
_entry.id   AF-A0A1X0DEG6-F1
#
_cell.length_a   1.000
_cell.length_b   1.000
_cell.length_c   1.000
_cell.angle_alpha   90.00
_cell.angle_beta   90.00
_cell.angle_gamma   90.00
#
_symmetry.space_group_name_H-M   'P 1'
#
loop_
_entity.id
_entity.type
_entity.pdbx_description
1 polymer ?
#
loop_
_entity_poly.entity_id
_entity_poly.type
_entity_poly.pdbx_seq_one_letter_code
_entity_poly.pdbx_strand_id
1 'polypeptide(L)'
;MKARERRQIADQLANHTPDSDPLLIVGTSSFIGEGFDCPALDTLFLAAPITFKNRLVQYIGRVTRPYPSKTTATVHDYHDELTPVVASSLKKRAPGYLKMGFPDPRKMLK
;
A
#
# COMPACT_ATOMS: atom_id res chain seq x y z
N MET A 1 9.49 -18.13 -4.63
CA MET A 1 10.45 -17.75 -3.58
C MET A 1 10.57 -18.90 -2.59
N LYS A 2 11.80 -19.35 -2.30
CA LYS A 2 12.02 -20.46 -1.36
C LYS A 2 11.66 -20.00 0.06
N ALA A 3 11.28 -20.93 0.94
CA ALA A 3 10.91 -20.60 2.33
C ALA A 3 12.03 -19.84 3.08
N ARG A 4 13.29 -20.20 2.82
CA ARG A 4 14.47 -19.55 3.38
C ARG A 4 14.60 -18.08 2.97
N GLU A 5 14.45 -17.78 1.68
CA GLU A 5 14.52 -16.41 1.16
C GLU A 5 13.42 -15.52 1.79
N ARG A 6 12.18 -16.05 1.90
CA ARG A 6 11.08 -15.33 2.57
C ARG A 6 11.42 -14.98 4.03
N ARG A 7 12.03 -15.92 4.75
CA ARG A 7 12.43 -15.70 6.15
C ARG A 7 13.53 -14.65 6.26
N GLN A 8 14.53 -14.70 5.37
CA GLN A 8 15.60 -13.70 5.34
C GLN A 8 15.06 -12.29 5.08
N ILE A 9 14.12 -12.14 4.14
CA ILE A 9 13.47 -10.85 3.88
C ILE A 9 12.69 -10.39 5.12
N ALA A 10 11.90 -11.28 5.74
CA ALA A 10 11.17 -10.93 6.96
C ALA A 10 12.10 -10.48 8.10
N ASP A 11 13.23 -11.17 8.29
CA ASP A 11 14.23 -10.82 9.30
C ASP A 11 14.89 -9.46 8.98
N GLN A 12 15.18 -9.16 7.71
CA GLN A 12 15.70 -7.85 7.30
C GLN A 12 14.72 -6.71 7.59
N LEU A 13 13.42 -6.93 7.31
CA LEU A 13 12.38 -5.94 7.56
C LEU A 13 12.14 -5.71 9.05
N ALA A 14 12.20 -6.78 9.86
CA ALA A 14 12.02 -6.70 11.30
C ALA A 14 13.17 -5.96 12.02
N ASN A 15 14.38 -6.03 11.47
CA ASN A 15 15.57 -5.38 12.02
C ASN A 15 15.86 -3.99 11.44
N HIS A 16 15.00 -3.47 10.55
CA HIS A 16 15.18 -2.16 9.95
C HIS A 16 15.00 -1.03 10.97
N THR A 17 15.93 -0.09 10.98
CA THR A 17 15.97 1.08 11.87
C THR A 17 15.91 2.38 11.07
N PRO A 18 15.62 3.53 11.69
CA PRO A 18 15.65 4.83 11.01
C PRO A 18 17.00 5.20 10.36
N ASP A 19 18.10 4.62 10.86
CA ASP A 19 19.46 4.84 10.33
C ASP A 19 19.86 3.84 9.24
N SER A 20 18.98 2.90 8.91
CA SER A 20 19.22 1.91 7.85
C SER A 20 19.07 2.53 6.45
N ASP A 21 19.65 1.88 5.44
CA ASP A 21 19.46 2.29 4.04
C ASP A 21 17.98 2.26 3.62
N PRO A 22 17.56 3.11 2.67
CA PRO A 22 16.18 3.16 2.20
C PRO A 22 15.63 1.80 1.76
N LEU A 23 14.40 1.48 2.17
CA LEU A 23 13.72 0.25 1.79
C LEU A 23 12.81 0.44 0.58
N LEU A 24 12.88 -0.50 -0.36
CA LEU A 24 11.90 -0.68 -1.42
C LEU A 24 11.45 -2.14 -1.45
N ILE A 25 10.12 -2.34 -1.49
CA ILE A 25 9.52 -3.66 -1.52
C ILE A 25 8.53 -3.72 -2.67
N VAL A 26 8.73 -4.70 -3.55
CA VAL A 26 7.78 -5.03 -4.62
C VAL A 26 7.16 -6.38 -4.28
N GLY A 27 5.85 -6.38 -4.08
CA GLY A 27 5.12 -7.57 -3.67
C GLY A 27 3.79 -7.70 -4.39
N THR A 28 3.29 -8.93 -4.48
CA THR A 28 1.94 -9.20 -4.96
C THR A 28 0.91 -8.83 -3.89
N SER A 29 -0.34 -8.69 -4.33
CA SER A 29 -1.45 -8.45 -3.41
C SER A 29 -1.62 -9.54 -2.34
N SER A 30 -1.32 -10.80 -2.68
CA SER A 30 -1.38 -11.91 -1.72
C SER A 30 -0.28 -11.83 -0.68
N PHE A 31 0.95 -11.48 -1.09
CA PHE A 31 2.08 -11.35 -0.17
C PHE A 31 1.90 -10.15 0.79
N ILE A 32 1.53 -8.99 0.26
CA ILE A 32 1.28 -7.79 1.08
C ILE A 32 -0.07 -7.88 1.82
N GLY A 33 -0.94 -8.83 1.46
CA GLY A 33 -2.23 -9.04 2.11
C GLY A 33 -2.17 -9.89 3.38
N GLU A 34 -1.16 -10.74 3.54
CA GLU A 34 -1.09 -11.74 4.61
C GLU A 34 0.29 -11.72 5.28
N GLY A 35 0.33 -11.54 6.61
CA GLY A 35 1.56 -11.70 7.41
C GLY A 35 2.69 -10.67 7.22
N PHE A 36 2.64 -9.81 6.19
CA PHE A 36 3.65 -8.75 5.99
C PHE A 36 3.50 -7.58 6.98
N ASP A 37 4.53 -7.30 7.78
CA ASP A 37 4.56 -6.14 8.67
C ASP A 37 5.88 -5.41 8.53
N CYS A 38 5.82 -4.14 8.12
CA CYS A 38 6.97 -3.26 8.04
C CYS A 38 6.50 -1.83 8.33
N PRO A 39 6.41 -1.44 9.61
CA PRO A 39 5.98 -0.10 9.99
C PRO A 39 6.93 0.99 9.49
N ALA A 40 8.15 0.68 9.05
CA ALA A 40 9.07 1.67 8.50
C ALA A 40 8.60 2.26 7.15
N LEU A 41 7.78 1.55 6.38
CA LEU A 41 7.29 2.04 5.08
C LEU A 41 6.37 3.25 5.26
N ASP A 42 6.69 4.36 4.59
CA ASP A 42 5.88 5.57 4.56
C ASP A 42 5.12 5.77 3.24
N THR A 43 5.45 5.01 2.19
CA THR A 43 4.90 5.24 0.85
C THR A 43 4.35 3.95 0.24
N LEU A 44 3.12 4.02 -0.27
CA LEU A 44 2.43 2.93 -0.98
C LEU A 44 2.18 3.32 -2.43
N PHE A 45 2.62 2.48 -3.36
CA PHE A 45 2.26 2.56 -4.77
C PHE A 45 1.24 1.48 -5.13
N LEU A 46 0.05 1.87 -5.57
CA LEU A 46 -0.94 0.94 -6.11
C LEU A 46 -0.61 0.63 -7.58
N ALA A 47 0.46 -0.13 -7.79
CA ALA A 47 0.98 -0.45 -9.12
C ALA A 47 0.11 -1.42 -9.95
N ALA A 48 -1.03 -1.87 -9.41
CA ALA A 48 -2.00 -2.70 -10.09
C ALA A 48 -3.43 -2.30 -9.70
N PRO A 49 -4.45 -2.52 -10.56
CA PRO A 49 -5.82 -2.17 -10.25
C PRO A 49 -6.33 -2.84 -8.97
N ILE A 50 -6.77 -2.03 -7.99
CA ILE A 50 -7.46 -2.51 -6.80
C ILE A 50 -8.93 -2.16 -6.88
N THR A 51 -9.78 -3.18 -6.76
CA THR A 51 -11.24 -3.03 -6.72
C THR A 51 -11.83 -3.31 -5.35
N PHE A 52 -11.16 -4.13 -4.54
CA PHE A 52 -11.70 -4.57 -3.25
C PHE A 52 -11.35 -3.58 -2.13
N LYS A 53 -12.36 -2.85 -1.66
CA LYS A 53 -12.22 -1.80 -0.64
C LYS A 53 -11.51 -2.27 0.64
N ASN A 54 -11.78 -3.49 1.14
CA ASN A 54 -11.18 -3.96 2.39
C ASN A 54 -9.67 -4.21 2.22
N ARG A 55 -9.23 -4.65 1.05
CA ARG A 55 -7.82 -4.83 0.72
C ARG A 55 -7.08 -3.50 0.62
N LEU A 56 -7.72 -2.49 0.01
CA LEU A 56 -7.20 -1.13 0.01
C LEU A 56 -6.98 -0.61 1.44
N VAL A 57 -8.00 -0.74 2.31
CA VAL A 57 -7.92 -0.33 3.72
C VAL A 57 -6.79 -1.06 4.45
N GLN A 58 -6.60 -2.36 4.20
CA GLN A 58 -5.50 -3.12 4.77
C GLN A 58 -4.13 -2.62 4.31
N TYR A 59 -3.95 -2.31 3.03
CA TYR A 59 -2.65 -1.84 2.51
C TYR A 59 -2.29 -0.47 3.04
N ILE A 60 -3.23 0.45 3.02
CA ILE A 60 -3.02 1.81 3.55
C ILE A 60 -2.77 1.71 5.05
N GLY A 61 -3.55 0.91 5.78
CA GLY A 61 -3.35 0.68 7.21
C GLY A 61 -2.00 0.09 7.60
N ARG A 62 -1.27 -0.56 6.69
CA ARG A 62 0.10 -1.04 6.93
C ARG A 62 1.12 0.09 6.83
N VAL A 63 0.97 0.96 5.82
CA VAL A 63 1.89 2.08 5.58
C VAL A 63 1.64 3.24 6.54
N THR A 64 0.41 3.42 7.03
CA THR A 64 0.08 4.44 8.03
C THR A 64 0.41 4.05 9.47
N ARG A 65 1.06 2.91 9.71
CA ARG A 65 1.47 2.52 11.07
C ARG A 65 2.51 3.51 11.63
N PRO A 66 2.43 3.86 12.92
CA PRO A 66 3.45 4.68 13.56
C PRO A 66 4.82 4.03 13.48
N TYR A 67 5.85 4.84 13.24
CA TYR A 67 7.25 4.45 13.25
C TYR A 67 8.11 5.67 13.60
N PRO A 68 9.25 5.52 14.29
CA PRO A 68 10.13 6.65 14.58
C PRO A 68 10.45 7.44 13.31
N SER A 69 10.44 8.78 13.42
CA SER A 69 10.68 9.72 12.32
C SER A 69 9.61 9.76 11.21
N LYS A 70 8.60 8.87 11.20
CA LYS A 70 7.51 8.93 10.23
C LYS A 70 6.44 9.94 10.66
N THR A 71 6.39 11.07 9.96
CA THR A 71 5.40 12.13 10.16
C THR A 71 4.27 12.10 9.14
N THR A 72 4.51 11.49 7.98
CA THR A 72 3.58 11.44 6.86
C THR A 72 3.58 10.05 6.22
N ALA A 73 2.45 9.69 5.61
CA ALA A 73 2.33 8.49 4.78
C ALA A 73 1.66 8.86 3.46
N THR A 74 2.23 8.41 2.35
CA THR A 74 1.78 8.78 1.00
C THR A 74 1.23 7.57 0.27
N VAL A 75 0.06 7.72 -0.36
CA VAL A 75 -0.54 6.67 -1.21
C VAL A 75 -0.65 7.20 -2.63
N HIS A 76 0.10 6.57 -3.54
CA HIS A 76 0.00 6.80 -4.96
C HIS A 76 -1.05 5.85 -5.56
N ASP A 77 -2.20 6.40 -5.91
CA ASP A 77 -3.28 5.70 -6.58
C ASP A 77 -3.40 6.15 -8.04
N TYR A 78 -3.26 5.21 -8.96
CA TYR A 78 -3.27 5.51 -10.39
C TYR A 78 -4.67 5.33 -10.97
N HIS A 79 -5.09 6.33 -11.75
CA HIS A 79 -6.30 6.31 -12.54
C HIS A 79 -5.96 6.64 -13.99
N ASP A 80 -6.41 5.78 -14.90
CA ASP A 80 -6.26 5.95 -16.34
C ASP A 80 -7.62 5.65 -16.97
N GLU A 81 -8.23 6.69 -17.55
CA GLU A 81 -9.54 6.64 -18.20
C GLU A 81 -9.50 5.91 -19.54
N LEU A 82 -8.35 5.92 -20.22
CA LEU A 82 -8.16 5.27 -21.51
C LEU A 82 -7.96 3.75 -21.36
N THR A 83 -7.70 3.28 -20.14
CA THR A 83 -7.57 1.86 -19.82
C THR A 83 -8.81 1.37 -19.06
N PRO A 84 -9.78 0.68 -19.71
CA PRO A 84 -11.10 0.38 -19.13
C PRO A 84 -11.07 -0.33 -17.78
N VAL A 85 -10.13 -1.26 -17.59
CA VAL A 85 -9.99 -2.02 -16.33
C VAL A 85 -9.56 -1.08 -15.19
N VAL A 86 -8.57 -0.22 -15.44
CA VAL A 86 -8.08 0.78 -14.46
C VAL A 86 -9.18 1.81 -14.19
N ALA A 87 -9.83 2.33 -15.23
CA ALA A 87 -10.91 3.29 -15.12
C ALA A 87 -12.05 2.79 -14.22
N SER A 88 -12.52 1.57 -14.45
CA SER A 88 -13.62 0.97 -13.69
C SER A 88 -13.29 0.70 -12.22
N SER A 89 -12.00 0.56 -11.89
CA SER A 89 -11.55 0.17 -10.55
C SER A 89 -11.68 1.29 -9.52
N LEU A 90 -11.61 2.57 -9.95
CA LEU A 90 -11.73 3.73 -9.07
C LEU A 90 -13.04 3.75 -8.30
N LYS A 91 -14.17 3.61 -9.02
CA LYS A 91 -15.51 3.61 -8.43
C LYS A 91 -15.68 2.52 -7.37
N LYS A 92 -15.03 1.37 -7.57
CA LYS A 92 -15.11 0.20 -6.68
C LYS A 92 -14.30 0.39 -5.39
N ARG A 93 -13.12 1.03 -5.49
CA ARG A 93 -12.24 1.27 -4.33
C ARG A 93 -12.53 2.56 -3.56
N ALA A 94 -13.16 3.56 -4.18
CA ALA A 94 -13.49 4.85 -3.57
C ALA A 94 -14.16 4.76 -2.17
N PRO A 95 -15.10 3.83 -1.90
CA PRO A 95 -15.65 3.66 -0.55
C PRO A 95 -14.62 3.32 0.52
N GLY A 96 -13.49 2.69 0.15
CA GLY A 96 -12.38 2.40 1.06
C GLY A 96 -11.66 3.66 1.54
N TYR A 97 -11.40 4.61 0.62
CA TYR A 97 -10.83 5.92 0.96
C TYR A 97 -11.74 6.72 1.90
N LEU A 98 -13.03 6.78 1.56
CA LEU A 98 -14.03 7.47 2.39
C LEU A 98 -14.11 6.89 3.81
N LYS A 99 -14.08 5.56 3.94
CA LYS A 99 -14.10 4.89 5.26
C LYS A 99 -12.91 5.28 6.14
N MET A 100 -11.79 5.62 5.54
CA MET A 100 -10.57 6.03 6.25
C MET A 100 -10.45 7.55 6.43
N GLY A 101 -11.46 8.33 6.01
CA GLY A 101 -11.46 9.78 6.13
C GLY A 101 -10.73 10.53 5.03
N PHE A 102 -10.31 9.85 3.95
CA PHE A 102 -9.75 10.53 2.78
C PHE A 102 -10.85 11.19 1.94
N PRO A 103 -10.51 12.23 1.15
CA PRO A 103 -11.42 12.79 0.16
C PRO A 103 -11.91 11.74 -0.85
N ASP A 104 -13.09 11.97 -1.43
CA ASP A 104 -13.63 11.11 -2.48
C ASP A 104 -12.80 11.26 -3.76
N PRO A 105 -12.02 10.25 -4.19
CA PRO A 105 -11.17 10.41 -5.37
C PRO A 105 -11.98 10.57 -6.65
N ARG A 106 -13.26 10.16 -6.66
CA ARG A 106 -14.17 10.36 -7.81
C ARG A 106 -14.55 11.82 -8.03
N LYS A 107 -14.37 12.68 -7.02
CA LYS A 107 -14.66 14.13 -7.09
C LYS A 107 -13.41 14.96 -7.33
N MET A 108 -12.24 14.34 -7.33
CA MET A 108 -10.95 14.99 -7.54
C MET A 108 -10.52 14.98 -9.00
N LEU A 109 -11.14 14.14 -9.82
CA LEU A 109 -10.97 14.13 -11.27
C LEU A 109 -11.68 15.36 -11.84
N LYS A 110 -10.94 16.19 -12.57
CA LYS A 110 -11.47 17.36 -13.28
C LYS A 110 -11.87 16.96 -14.68
#